data_AF-A0A840QHG2-F1
#
_entry.id   AF-A0A840QHG2-F1
#
_cell.length_a   1.000
_cell.length_b   1.000
_cell.length_c   1.000
_cell.angle_alpha   90.00
_cell.angle_beta   90.00
_cell.angle_gamma   90.00
#
_symmetry.space_group_name_H-M   'P 1'
#
loop_
_entity.id
_entity.type
_entity.pdbx_description
1 polymer ?
#
loop_
_entity_poly.entity_id
_entity_poly.type
_entity_poly.pdbx_seq_one_letter_code
_entity_poly.pdbx_strand_id
1 'polypeptide(L)'
;MDRFVQFLRRQLDVDLELLRIARQNAETGTTRPCLITHIRGFRECELKTRLLTTHRSCGSGGGPCDALGESYPPEDERGCPTRALLGLPYADRPGYAPRWRP
;
A
#
# COMPACT_ATOMS: atom_id res chain seq x y z
N MET A 1 -29.10 -3.32 -13.38
CA MET A 1 -28.20 -2.35 -12.70
C MET A 1 -27.84 -2.95 -11.35
N ASP A 2 -26.59 -3.34 -11.16
CA ASP A 2 -26.15 -4.01 -9.95
C ASP A 2 -26.01 -3.01 -8.80
N ARG A 3 -26.85 -3.14 -7.78
CA ARG A 3 -26.90 -2.25 -6.61
C ARG A 3 -25.55 -2.21 -5.87
N PHE A 4 -24.80 -3.31 -5.92
CA PHE A 4 -23.46 -3.40 -5.36
C PHE A 4 -22.46 -2.52 -6.14
N VAL A 5 -22.52 -2.54 -7.47
CA VAL A 5 -21.67 -1.70 -8.33
C VAL A 5 -21.97 -0.21 -8.12
N GLN A 6 -23.23 0.18 -7.97
CA GLN A 6 -23.59 1.57 -7.64
C GLN A 6 -23.08 1.99 -6.25
N PHE A 7 -23.21 1.12 -5.25
CA PHE A 7 -22.66 1.36 -3.92
C PHE A 7 -21.14 1.55 -3.98
N LEU A 8 -20.42 0.67 -4.67
CA LEU A 8 -18.97 0.76 -4.83
C LEU A 8 -18.53 2.06 -5.51
N ARG A 9 -19.20 2.46 -6.60
CA ARG A 9 -18.89 3.72 -7.29
C ARG A 9 -19.07 4.92 -6.36
N ARG A 10 -20.20 4.97 -5.65
CA ARG A 10 -20.47 6.05 -4.69
C ARG A 10 -19.44 6.08 -3.55
N GLN A 11 -19.04 4.91 -3.06
CA GLN A 11 -18.02 4.80 -2.02
C GLN A 11 -16.66 5.32 -2.52
N LEU A 12 -16.27 4.94 -3.74
CA LEU A 12 -15.05 5.44 -4.39
C LEU A 12 -15.06 6.96 -4.57
N ASP A 13 -16.18 7.54 -4.99
CA ASP A 13 -16.31 9.00 -5.16
C ASP A 13 -16.12 9.74 -3.83
N VAL A 14 -16.76 9.24 -2.75
CA VAL A 14 -16.60 9.78 -1.39
C VAL A 14 -15.15 9.68 -0.94
N ASP A 15 -14.55 8.52 -1.13
CA ASP A 15 -13.19 8.23 -0.71
C ASP A 15 -12.17 9.11 -1.48
N LEU A 16 -12.37 9.36 -2.77
CA LEU A 16 -11.55 10.27 -3.58
C LEU A 16 -11.67 11.74 -3.13
N GLU A 17 -12.87 12.19 -2.76
CA GLU A 17 -13.05 13.55 -2.26
C GLU A 17 -12.39 13.75 -0.88
N LEU A 18 -12.49 12.76 0.01
CA LEU A 18 -11.78 12.75 1.28
C LEU A 18 -10.25 12.83 1.10
N LEU A 19 -9.71 12.13 0.08
CA LEU A 19 -8.29 12.23 -0.29
C LEU A 19 -7.91 13.63 -0.80
N ARG A 20 -8.74 14.24 -1.64
CA ARG A 20 -8.50 15.61 -2.14
C ARG A 20 -8.41 16.58 -0.96
N ILE A 21 -9.37 16.51 -0.04
CA ILE A 21 -9.40 17.35 1.16
C ILE A 21 -8.17 17.09 2.03
N ALA A 22 -7.78 15.82 2.21
CA ALA A 22 -6.58 15.46 2.96
C ALA A 22 -5.30 16.06 2.37
N ARG A 23 -5.16 16.02 1.05
CA ARG A 23 -4.02 16.62 0.34
C ARG A 23 -3.98 18.12 0.55
N GLN A 24 -5.10 18.81 0.35
CA GLN A 24 -5.20 20.26 0.56
C GLN A 24 -4.84 20.64 2.00
N ASN A 25 -5.36 19.89 2.98
CA ASN A 25 -5.04 20.04 4.39
C ASN A 25 -3.55 19.85 4.70
N ALA A 26 -2.89 18.87 4.08
CA ALA A 26 -1.45 18.68 4.22
C ALA A 26 -0.66 19.86 3.62
N GLU A 27 -1.08 20.36 2.45
CA GLU A 27 -0.49 21.54 1.80
C GLU A 27 -0.67 22.82 2.64
N THR A 28 -1.77 22.95 3.39
CA THR A 28 -2.06 24.10 4.28
C THR A 28 -1.62 23.88 5.75
N GLY A 29 -0.98 22.76 6.07
CA GLY A 29 -0.51 22.44 7.43
C GLY A 29 -1.61 22.12 8.45
N THR A 30 -2.83 21.81 8.00
CA THR A 30 -4.02 21.61 8.85
C THR A 30 -4.38 20.12 8.96
N THR A 31 -3.80 19.38 9.91
CA THR A 31 -4.04 17.93 9.99
C THR A 31 -5.40 17.59 10.66
N ARG A 32 -6.33 16.95 9.93
CA ARG A 32 -7.59 16.42 10.49
C ARG A 32 -7.52 14.89 10.72
N PRO A 33 -7.77 14.38 11.94
CA PRO A 33 -7.63 12.95 12.26
C PRO A 33 -8.55 12.00 11.49
N CYS A 34 -9.75 12.43 11.09
CA CYS A 34 -10.73 11.51 10.47
C CYS A 34 -10.33 11.02 9.06
N LEU A 35 -9.39 11.70 8.39
CA LEU A 35 -8.98 11.36 7.03
C LEU A 35 -7.83 10.34 7.00
N ILE A 36 -7.13 10.14 8.11
CA ILE A 36 -5.94 9.28 8.19
C ILE A 36 -6.26 7.83 7.79
N THR A 37 -7.43 7.32 8.17
CA THR A 37 -7.84 5.94 7.86
C THR A 37 -8.12 5.74 6.36
N HIS A 38 -8.82 6.68 5.72
CA HIS A 38 -9.11 6.61 4.27
C HIS A 38 -7.83 6.73 3.44
N ILE A 39 -6.96 7.70 3.76
CA ILE A 39 -5.67 7.88 3.08
C ILE A 39 -4.82 6.60 3.18
N ARG A 40 -4.80 5.97 4.36
CA ARG A 40 -4.08 4.71 4.57
C ARG A 40 -4.64 3.58 3.73
N GLY A 41 -5.96 3.42 3.69
CA GLY A 41 -6.62 2.41 2.86
C GLY A 41 -6.26 2.53 1.38
N PHE A 42 -6.24 3.76 0.85
CA PHE A 42 -5.80 3.98 -0.52
C PHE A 42 -4.33 3.67 -0.75
N ARG A 43 -3.44 4.14 0.13
CA ARG A 43 -2.00 3.82 0.09
C ARG A 43 -1.76 2.31 0.12
N GLU A 44 -2.54 1.57 0.91
CA GLU A 44 -2.49 0.12 0.91
C GLU A 44 -2.90 -0.48 -0.43
N CYS A 45 -4.05 -0.05 -0.99
CA CYS A 45 -4.53 -0.53 -2.28
C CYS A 45 -3.52 -0.25 -3.40
N GLU A 46 -2.97 0.96 -3.46
CA GLU A 46 -1.93 1.36 -4.42
C GLU A 46 -0.70 0.45 -4.34
N LEU A 47 -0.15 0.27 -3.13
CA LEU A 47 1.06 -0.53 -2.93
C LEU A 47 0.82 -2.03 -3.17
N LYS A 48 -0.37 -2.54 -2.81
CA LYS A 48 -0.79 -3.92 -3.12
C LYS A 48 -0.91 -4.12 -4.63
N THR A 49 -1.54 -3.20 -5.37
CA THR A 49 -1.63 -3.26 -6.83
C THR A 49 -0.25 -3.22 -7.48
N ARG A 50 0.64 -2.33 -7.01
CA ARG A 50 2.03 -2.27 -7.49
C ARG A 50 2.76 -3.60 -7.25
N LEU A 51 2.60 -4.19 -6.07
CA LEU A 51 3.20 -5.48 -5.73
C LEU A 51 2.67 -6.60 -6.65
N LEU A 52 1.35 -6.73 -6.80
CA LEU A 52 0.75 -7.72 -7.70
C LEU A 52 1.20 -7.55 -9.16
N THR A 53 1.31 -6.30 -9.62
CA THR A 53 1.77 -6.00 -10.98
C THR A 53 3.23 -6.37 -11.18
N THR A 54 4.09 -6.00 -10.22
CA THR A 54 5.54 -6.30 -10.25
C THR A 54 5.81 -7.81 -10.18
N HIS A 55 4.93 -8.56 -9.52
CA HIS A 55 5.05 -10.01 -9.33
C HIS A 55 4.31 -10.86 -10.37
N ARG A 56 3.65 -10.24 -11.36
CA ARG A 56 2.93 -10.95 -12.42
C ARG A 56 3.79 -11.98 -13.16
N SER A 57 5.09 -11.72 -13.29
CA SER A 57 6.05 -12.57 -14.01
C SER A 57 6.92 -13.44 -13.08
N CYS A 58 6.68 -13.45 -11.78
CA CYS A 58 7.41 -14.37 -10.89
C CYS A 58 7.11 -15.82 -11.26
N GLY A 59 8.14 -16.67 -11.25
CA GLY A 59 8.08 -18.06 -11.72
C GLY A 59 8.33 -18.21 -13.22
N SER A 60 8.57 -17.12 -13.96
CA SER A 60 8.91 -17.16 -15.39
C SER A 60 10.38 -16.91 -15.68
N GLY A 61 11.22 -16.77 -14.65
CA GLY A 61 12.66 -16.45 -14.78
C GLY A 61 12.95 -14.96 -15.01
N GLY A 62 11.97 -14.08 -14.81
CA GLY A 62 12.08 -12.64 -15.06
C GLY A 62 11.37 -11.77 -14.03
N GLY A 63 10.78 -12.35 -12.99
CA GLY A 63 10.18 -11.64 -11.88
C GLY A 63 11.19 -11.30 -10.77
N PRO A 64 10.86 -10.35 -9.89
CA PRO A 64 11.71 -9.98 -8.75
C PRO A 64 12.01 -11.14 -7.79
N CYS A 65 11.14 -12.16 -7.72
CA CYS A 65 11.42 -13.38 -6.95
C CYS A 65 12.40 -14.32 -7.65
N ASP A 66 12.45 -14.32 -8.98
CA ASP A 66 13.31 -15.24 -9.74
C ASP A 66 14.79 -14.85 -9.61
N ALA A 67 15.07 -13.55 -9.44
CA ALA A 67 16.41 -13.03 -9.20
C ALA A 67 16.95 -13.34 -7.80
N LEU A 68 16.09 -13.71 -6.85
CA LEU A 68 16.48 -13.98 -5.46
C LEU A 68 16.87 -15.43 -5.21
N GLY A 69 16.49 -16.36 -6.10
CA GLY A 69 16.75 -17.80 -5.94
C GLY A 69 16.21 -18.39 -4.63
N GLU A 70 16.82 -19.48 -4.15
CA GLU A 70 16.59 -20.04 -2.81
C GLU A 70 17.38 -19.31 -1.70
N SER A 71 18.24 -18.35 -2.08
CA SER A 71 19.09 -17.61 -1.16
C SER A 71 18.31 -16.50 -0.45
N TYR A 72 17.38 -16.90 0.42
CA TYR A 72 16.90 -16.02 1.46
C TYR A 72 17.62 -16.40 2.76
N PRO A 73 18.47 -15.52 3.33
CA PRO A 73 19.04 -15.80 4.63
C PRO A 73 17.87 -15.94 5.62
N PRO A 74 17.79 -17.02 6.41
CA PRO A 74 16.69 -17.23 7.37
C PRO A 74 16.57 -16.11 8.40
N GLU A 75 17.62 -15.30 8.52
CA GLU A 75 17.78 -14.18 9.45
C GLU A 75 17.06 -12.90 8.98
N ASP A 76 16.78 -12.79 7.68
CA ASP A 76 15.94 -11.72 7.16
C ASP A 76 14.51 -12.28 7.03
N GLU A 77 13.65 -12.02 8.03
CA GLU A 77 12.26 -12.50 8.01
C GLU A 77 11.41 -11.80 6.93
N ARG A 78 11.97 -10.84 6.18
CA ARG A 78 11.23 -10.01 5.23
C ARG A 78 10.80 -10.74 3.96
N GLY A 79 11.49 -11.81 3.53
CA GLY A 79 11.25 -12.44 2.23
C GLY A 79 11.43 -11.44 1.06
N CYS A 80 10.82 -11.66 -0.11
CA CYS A 80 11.01 -10.77 -1.28
C CYS A 80 11.08 -9.25 -0.91
N PRO A 81 12.12 -8.48 -1.31
CA PRO A 81 12.33 -7.09 -0.89
C PRO A 81 11.13 -6.17 -1.12
N THR A 82 10.33 -6.45 -2.13
CA THR A 82 9.11 -5.66 -2.41
C THR A 82 8.02 -5.85 -1.34
N ARG A 83 8.10 -6.85 -0.45
CA ARG A 83 7.16 -7.02 0.68
C ARG A 83 7.26 -5.86 1.67
N ALA A 84 8.39 -5.17 1.76
CA ALA A 84 8.54 -3.97 2.58
C ALA A 84 7.54 -2.86 2.20
N LEU A 85 7.06 -2.84 0.94
CA LEU A 85 6.01 -1.93 0.50
C LEU A 85 4.71 -2.07 1.31
N LEU A 86 4.39 -3.26 1.83
CA LEU A 86 3.18 -3.47 2.62
C LEU A 86 3.23 -2.77 3.99
N GLY A 87 4.43 -2.51 4.51
CA GLY A 87 4.63 -1.82 5.78
C GLY A 87 4.54 -0.30 5.68
N LEU A 88 4.80 0.28 4.51
CA LEU A 88 4.87 1.74 4.33
C LEU A 88 3.63 2.51 4.80
N PRO A 89 2.38 2.05 4.58
CA PRO A 89 1.20 2.73 5.08
C PRO A 89 1.12 2.82 6.61
N TYR A 90 1.99 2.11 7.33
CA TYR A 90 2.03 2.01 8.79
C TYR A 90 3.27 2.63 9.43
N ALA A 91 4.10 3.33 8.65
CA ALA A 91 5.34 3.93 9.12
C ALA A 91 5.18 4.95 10.27
N ASP A 92 3.96 5.45 10.48
CA ASP A 92 3.55 6.38 11.53
C ASP A 92 3.01 5.70 12.81
N ARG A 93 2.84 4.37 12.82
CA ARG A 93 2.27 3.65 13.96
C ARG A 93 3.33 3.35 15.03
N PRO A 94 2.97 3.45 16.33
CA PRO A 94 3.81 2.91 17.40
C PRO A 94 4.11 1.43 17.15
N GLY A 95 5.39 1.04 17.22
CA GLY A 95 5.84 -0.32 16.96
C GLY A 95 6.29 -0.59 15.51
N TYR A 96 6.22 0.41 14.61
CA TYR A 96 6.83 0.28 13.29
C TYR A 96 8.36 0.18 13.41
N ALA A 97 8.93 -0.96 13.00
CA ALA A 97 10.36 -1.19 13.07
C ALA A 97 11.09 -0.60 11.85
N PRO A 98 12.25 0.09 12.02
CA PRO A 98 13.02 0.62 10.89
C PRO A 98 13.40 -0.43 9.84
N ARG A 99 13.58 -1.69 10.26
CA ARG A 99 13.81 -2.81 9.35
C ARG A 99 12.65 -3.04 8.37
N TRP A 100 11.45 -2.53 8.59
CA TRP A 100 10.34 -2.68 7.65
C TRP A 100 10.33 -1.66 6.52
N ARG A 101 11.29 -0.73 6.48
CA ARG A 101 11.45 0.21 5.37
C ARG A 101 12.10 -0.50 4.17
N PRO A 102 11.63 -0.24 2.94
CA PRO A 102 12.27 -0.72 1.71
C PRO A 102 13.69 -0.15 1.53
#